data_AF-A0AA36ICH9-F1
#
_entry.id   AF-A0AA36ICH9-F1
#
_cell.length_a   1.000
_cell.length_b   1.000
_cell.length_c   1.000
_cell.angle_alpha   90.00
_cell.angle_beta   90.00
_cell.angle_gamma   90.00
#
_symmetry.space_group_name_H-M   'P 1'
#
loop_
_entity.id
_entity.type
_entity.pdbx_description
1 polymer ?
#
loop_
_entity_poly.entity_id
_entity_poly.type
_entity_poly.pdbx_seq_one_letter_code
_entity_poly.pdbx_strand_id
1 'polypeptide(L)'
;MAFELPSLPVIVAGGLGGPAVMFTVTPFRNGLTLGATSSESAVQLYKQVFSKGIAKGWTGGSFTARAACPQFLCLGPAYHFYASFSGVGGGVVLTSLTETAIVYGAETCNAQMAKNQKSPGSIPAVHPSWKPWGPGFGIHVFRNVIATAGLRMFCLPCTTAIEKATGKSNSMTTLAGDFAGNVCAACLSAPVHQLYGYTVTTPELRTLPAAEQRERMVSFLKDQYLITSGGRTRLSSIVPRDLFMRSMYVAVAYTMYSTVERTLVACWPK
;
A
#
# COMPACT_ATOMS: atom_id res chain seq x y z
N MET A 1 22.40 -20.92 5.18
CA MET A 1 21.22 -21.45 4.46
C MET A 1 21.47 -21.26 2.97
N ALA A 2 21.35 -22.32 2.17
CA ALA A 2 21.43 -22.20 0.72
C ALA A 2 20.15 -21.49 0.21
N PHE A 3 20.30 -20.58 -0.74
CA PHE A 3 19.17 -19.90 -1.37
C PHE A 3 18.45 -20.87 -2.31
N GLU A 4 17.22 -21.25 -1.98
CA GLU A 4 16.37 -22.05 -2.86
C GLU A 4 15.60 -21.12 -3.81
N LEU A 5 15.64 -21.43 -5.11
CA LEU A 5 14.84 -20.71 -6.08
C LEU A 5 13.35 -21.00 -5.85
N PRO A 6 12.46 -20.03 -6.11
CA PRO A 6 11.03 -20.22 -5.91
C PRO A 6 10.51 -21.26 -6.89
N SER A 7 9.56 -22.08 -6.47
CA SER A 7 8.92 -23.04 -7.37
C SER A 7 8.19 -22.32 -8.51
N LEU A 8 8.10 -22.97 -9.68
CA LEU A 8 7.42 -22.42 -10.85
C LEU A 8 5.98 -21.92 -10.57
N PRO A 9 5.10 -22.62 -9.82
CA PRO A 9 3.78 -22.10 -9.48
C PRO A 9 3.83 -20.78 -8.70
N VAL A 10 4.82 -20.58 -7.83
CA VAL A 10 4.99 -19.32 -7.08
C VAL A 10 5.47 -18.20 -8.00
N ILE A 11 6.38 -18.49 -8.94
CA ILE A 11 6.81 -17.53 -9.95
C ILE A 11 5.62 -17.09 -10.81
N VAL A 12 4.76 -18.02 -11.23
CA VAL A 12 3.57 -17.72 -12.04
C VAL A 12 2.52 -16.96 -11.24
N ALA A 13 2.31 -17.31 -9.96
CA ALA A 13 1.44 -16.57 -9.06
C ALA A 13 1.91 -15.11 -8.91
N GLY A 14 3.20 -14.89 -8.66
CA GLY A 14 3.78 -13.55 -8.58
C GLY A 14 3.75 -12.79 -9.91
N GLY A 15 4.12 -13.46 -11.00
CA GLY A 15 4.29 -12.86 -12.33
C GLY A 15 2.99 -12.54 -13.06
N LEU A 16 1.91 -13.29 -12.82
CA LEU A 16 0.59 -13.08 -13.45
C LEU A 16 -0.49 -12.73 -12.43
N GLY A 17 -0.56 -13.49 -11.33
CA GLY A 17 -1.55 -13.28 -10.26
C GLY A 17 -1.39 -11.92 -9.58
N GLY A 18 -0.15 -11.56 -9.21
CA GLY A 18 0.19 -10.26 -8.62
C GLY A 18 -0.34 -9.08 -9.45
N PRO A 19 0.08 -8.93 -10.72
CA PRO A 19 -0.44 -7.90 -11.62
C PRO A 19 -1.95 -7.87 -11.77
N ALA A 20 -2.60 -9.03 -11.91
CA ALA A 20 -4.06 -9.11 -12.03
C ALA A 20 -4.77 -8.60 -10.77
N VAL A 21 -4.26 -8.97 -9.58
CA VAL A 21 -4.76 -8.47 -8.30
C VAL A 21 -4.55 -6.97 -8.19
N MET A 22 -3.33 -6.47 -8.42
CA MET A 22 -3.02 -5.05 -8.31
C MET A 22 -3.83 -4.19 -9.28
N PHE A 23 -4.09 -4.70 -10.49
CA PHE A 23 -5.02 -4.05 -11.41
C PHE A 23 -6.43 -4.03 -10.82
N THR A 24 -6.94 -5.18 -10.37
CA THR A 24 -8.30 -5.32 -9.82
C THR A 24 -8.56 -4.35 -8.65
N VAL A 25 -7.59 -4.20 -7.75
CA VAL A 25 -7.74 -3.32 -6.57
C VAL A 25 -7.43 -1.83 -6.85
N THR A 26 -7.20 -1.45 -8.11
CA THR A 26 -6.91 -0.05 -8.48
C THR A 26 -7.96 0.95 -7.98
N PRO A 27 -9.28 0.67 -8.04
CA PRO A 27 -10.27 1.62 -7.52
C PRO A 27 -10.11 1.92 -6.02
N PHE A 28 -9.69 0.93 -5.22
CA PHE A 28 -9.40 1.13 -3.79
C PHE A 28 -8.22 2.08 -3.58
N ARG A 29 -7.14 1.89 -4.36
CA ARG A 29 -5.96 2.77 -4.35
C ARG A 29 -6.29 4.20 -4.82
N ASN A 30 -7.10 4.32 -5.87
CA ASN A 30 -7.54 5.62 -6.38
C ASN A 30 -8.38 6.35 -5.33
N GLY A 31 -9.25 5.64 -4.60
CA GLY A 31 -10.02 6.21 -3.48
C GLY A 31 -9.12 6.76 -2.38
N LEU A 32 -8.09 6.02 -1.97
CA LEU A 32 -7.09 6.48 -0.99
C LEU A 32 -6.37 7.76 -1.47
N THR A 33 -6.02 7.81 -2.75
CA THR A 33 -5.38 8.99 -3.35
C THR A 33 -6.28 10.23 -3.29
N LEU A 34 -7.57 10.07 -3.60
CA LEU A 34 -8.53 11.17 -3.49
C LEU A 34 -8.72 11.62 -2.03
N GLY A 35 -8.68 10.67 -1.09
CA GLY A 35 -8.75 10.94 0.36
C GLY A 35 -7.58 11.77 0.90
N ALA A 36 -6.43 11.76 0.23
CA ALA A 36 -5.26 12.55 0.62
C ALA A 36 -5.43 14.07 0.40
N THR A 37 -6.48 14.48 -0.31
CA THR A 37 -6.76 15.90 -0.62
C THR A 37 -8.23 16.26 -0.40
N SER A 38 -8.98 15.44 0.34
CA SER A 38 -10.41 15.60 0.54
C SER A 38 -10.83 15.19 1.95
N SER A 39 -11.81 15.91 2.52
CA SER A 39 -12.46 15.61 3.80
C SER A 39 -13.71 14.72 3.63
N GLU A 40 -14.02 14.27 2.42
CA GLU A 40 -15.22 13.48 2.14
C GLU A 40 -15.18 12.08 2.78
N SER A 41 -16.36 11.47 2.93
CA SER A 41 -16.48 10.09 3.41
C SER A 41 -15.93 9.07 2.39
N ALA A 42 -15.60 7.86 2.86
CA ALA A 42 -15.09 6.78 1.99
C ALA A 42 -16.06 6.46 0.83
N VAL A 43 -17.37 6.45 1.10
CA VAL A 43 -18.39 6.19 0.07
C VAL A 43 -18.40 7.28 -1.00
N GLN A 44 -18.29 8.55 -0.61
CA GLN A 44 -18.21 9.66 -1.57
C GLN A 44 -16.93 9.59 -2.40
N LEU A 45 -15.78 9.28 -1.78
CA LEU A 45 -14.51 9.09 -2.49
C LEU A 45 -14.62 7.97 -3.53
N TYR A 46 -15.20 6.82 -3.19
CA TYR A 46 -15.41 5.75 -4.16
C TYR A 46 -16.41 6.11 -5.26
N LYS A 47 -17.49 6.83 -4.94
CA LYS A 47 -18.38 7.38 -5.99
C LYS A 47 -17.61 8.31 -6.93
N GLN A 48 -16.67 9.11 -6.43
CA GLN A 48 -15.84 9.98 -7.25
C GLN A 48 -14.87 9.22 -8.15
N VAL A 49 -14.28 8.11 -7.67
CA VAL A 49 -13.43 7.23 -8.48
C VAL A 49 -14.14 6.77 -9.76
N PHE A 50 -15.46 6.52 -9.67
CA PHE A 50 -16.29 6.07 -10.79
C PHE A 50 -17.14 7.18 -11.44
N SER A 51 -16.99 8.44 -11.02
CA SER A 51 -17.85 9.56 -11.48
C SER A 51 -17.81 9.81 -12.99
N LYS A 52 -16.74 9.38 -13.66
CA LYS A 52 -16.55 9.51 -15.12
C LYS A 52 -16.79 8.18 -15.87
N GLY A 53 -17.48 7.23 -15.23
CA GLY A 53 -17.78 5.90 -15.76
C GLY A 53 -16.98 4.78 -15.09
N ILE A 54 -17.51 3.55 -15.18
CA ILE A 54 -16.97 2.37 -14.49
C ILE A 54 -15.50 2.11 -14.87
N ALA A 55 -15.19 2.13 -16.17
CA ALA A 55 -13.83 1.90 -16.64
C ALA A 55 -12.81 2.92 -16.10
N LYS A 56 -13.24 4.14 -15.79
CA LYS A 56 -12.36 5.18 -15.23
C LYS A 56 -11.96 4.89 -13.78
N GLY A 57 -12.62 3.97 -13.08
CA GLY A 57 -12.16 3.53 -11.76
C GLY A 57 -10.76 2.92 -11.76
N TRP A 58 -10.31 2.40 -12.91
CA TRP A 58 -9.00 1.77 -13.11
C TRP A 58 -7.92 2.69 -13.69
N THR A 59 -8.16 4.00 -13.73
CA THR A 59 -7.18 4.97 -14.22
C THR A 59 -5.81 4.78 -13.56
N GLY A 60 -4.77 4.64 -14.39
CA GLY A 60 -3.38 4.42 -13.96
C GLY A 60 -3.06 3.01 -13.44
N GLY A 61 -4.05 2.13 -13.31
CA GLY A 61 -3.88 0.79 -12.75
C GLY A 61 -2.85 -0.07 -13.50
N SER A 62 -2.79 0.09 -14.83
CA SER A 62 -1.84 -0.65 -15.69
C SER A 62 -0.38 -0.43 -15.31
N PHE A 63 0.00 0.77 -14.85
CA PHE A 63 1.39 1.05 -14.44
C PHE A 63 1.75 0.25 -13.19
N THR A 64 0.85 0.27 -12.21
CA THR A 64 1.06 -0.48 -10.97
C THR A 64 1.00 -1.99 -11.17
N ALA A 65 0.16 -2.47 -12.09
CA ALA A 65 0.08 -3.88 -12.45
C ALA A 65 1.40 -4.37 -13.07
N ARG A 66 2.01 -3.61 -13.98
CA ARG A 66 3.32 -3.97 -14.56
C ARG A 66 4.44 -3.96 -13.53
N ALA A 67 4.45 -2.96 -12.64
CA ALA A 67 5.42 -2.91 -11.56
C ALA A 67 5.22 -4.04 -10.53
N ALA A 68 4.02 -4.60 -10.44
CA ALA A 68 3.70 -5.67 -9.51
C ALA A 68 4.46 -6.97 -9.82
N CYS A 69 4.77 -7.29 -11.09
CA CYS A 69 5.47 -8.55 -11.41
C CYS A 69 6.80 -8.67 -10.64
N PRO A 70 7.73 -7.70 -10.75
CA PRO A 70 8.94 -7.72 -9.93
C PRO A 70 8.68 -7.42 -8.44
N GLN A 71 7.61 -6.71 -8.08
CA GLN A 71 7.25 -6.44 -6.69
C GLN A 71 6.99 -7.73 -5.90
N PHE A 72 6.21 -8.66 -6.44
CA PHE A 72 5.88 -9.91 -5.74
C PHE A 72 7.09 -10.84 -5.61
N LEU A 73 8.02 -10.81 -6.58
CA LEU A 73 9.33 -11.48 -6.45
C LEU A 73 10.21 -10.83 -5.37
N CYS A 74 10.08 -9.51 -5.16
CA CYS A 74 10.77 -8.82 -4.08
C CYS A 74 10.23 -9.23 -2.69
N LEU A 75 8.91 -9.28 -2.54
CA LEU A 75 8.27 -9.53 -1.24
C LEU A 75 8.51 -10.95 -0.68
N GLY A 76 8.72 -11.94 -1.54
CA GLY A 76 9.03 -13.31 -1.13
C GLY A 76 10.54 -13.61 -1.16
N PRO A 77 11.09 -14.03 -2.31
CA PRO A 77 12.48 -14.49 -2.43
C PRO A 77 13.54 -13.47 -2.00
N ALA A 78 13.41 -12.20 -2.42
CA ALA A 78 14.41 -11.19 -2.06
C ALA A 78 14.41 -10.91 -0.55
N TYR A 79 13.25 -10.94 0.11
CA TYR A 79 13.18 -10.85 1.56
C TYR A 79 13.98 -11.95 2.25
N HIS A 80 13.79 -13.21 1.86
CA HIS A 80 14.52 -14.33 2.48
C HIS A 80 16.02 -14.23 2.23
N PHE A 81 16.42 -13.79 1.04
CA PHE A 81 17.82 -13.49 0.74
C PHE A 81 18.37 -12.41 1.67
N TYR A 82 17.70 -11.25 1.79
CA TYR A 82 18.13 -10.16 2.67
C TYR A 82 18.14 -10.55 4.15
N ALA A 83 17.11 -11.26 4.61
CA ALA A 83 17.00 -11.70 5.99
C ALA A 83 18.09 -12.73 6.38
N SER A 84 18.59 -13.51 5.42
CA SER A 84 19.62 -14.53 5.67
C SER A 84 20.94 -13.95 6.17
N PHE A 85 21.27 -12.70 5.81
CA PHE A 85 22.51 -12.04 6.23
C PHE A 85 22.31 -10.81 7.12
N SER A 86 21.09 -10.26 7.21
CA SER A 86 20.80 -9.04 8.00
C SER A 86 19.78 -9.25 9.12
N GLY A 87 19.27 -10.47 9.27
CA GLY A 87 18.19 -10.79 10.20
C GLY A 87 16.83 -10.26 9.75
N VAL A 88 15.77 -10.55 10.53
CA VAL A 88 14.38 -10.23 10.17
C VAL A 88 14.19 -8.73 9.92
N GLY A 89 14.68 -7.88 10.84
CA GLY A 89 14.53 -6.42 10.73
C GLY A 89 15.29 -5.82 9.54
N GLY A 90 16.54 -6.23 9.32
CA GLY A 90 17.31 -5.82 8.15
C GLY A 90 16.67 -6.28 6.84
N GLY A 91 16.15 -7.51 6.83
CA GLY A 91 15.39 -8.08 5.71
C GLY A 91 14.17 -7.23 5.36
N VAL A 92 13.39 -6.80 6.35
CA VAL A 92 12.23 -5.90 6.16
C VAL A 92 12.65 -4.58 5.51
N VAL A 93 13.71 -3.94 6.01
CA VAL A 93 14.18 -2.64 5.49
C VAL A 93 14.70 -2.77 4.06
N LEU A 94 15.58 -3.74 3.79
CA LEU A 94 16.17 -3.94 2.46
C LEU A 94 15.13 -4.34 1.41
N THR A 95 14.18 -5.20 1.80
CA THR A 95 13.04 -5.55 0.94
C THR A 95 12.21 -4.33 0.62
N SER A 96 11.89 -3.50 1.62
CA SER A 96 11.06 -2.31 1.44
C SER A 96 11.73 -1.27 0.56
N LEU A 97 13.05 -1.09 0.67
CA LEU A 97 13.82 -0.22 -0.22
C LEU A 97 13.77 -0.72 -1.67
N THR A 98 13.98 -2.02 -1.87
CA THR A 98 13.93 -2.65 -3.20
C THR A 98 12.53 -2.57 -3.81
N GLU A 99 11.50 -2.87 -3.02
CA GLU A 99 10.10 -2.71 -3.41
C GLU A 99 9.79 -1.27 -3.82
N THR A 100 10.25 -0.30 -3.03
CA THR A 100 10.08 1.13 -3.32
C THR A 100 10.75 1.52 -4.64
N ALA A 101 11.98 1.07 -4.89
CA ALA A 101 12.68 1.30 -6.15
C ALA A 101 11.92 0.71 -7.35
N ILE A 102 11.18 -0.38 -7.17
CA ILE A 102 10.37 -0.99 -8.23
C ILE A 102 9.07 -0.20 -8.47
N VAL A 103 8.34 0.12 -7.40
CA VAL A 103 6.93 0.54 -7.53
C VAL A 103 6.69 2.05 -7.35
N TYR A 104 7.66 2.81 -6.83
CA TYR A 104 7.50 4.24 -6.55
C TYR A 104 7.00 5.02 -7.78
N GLY A 105 7.68 4.86 -8.92
CA GLY A 105 7.33 5.60 -10.13
C GLY A 105 5.92 5.28 -10.60
N ALA A 106 5.57 3.99 -10.62
CA ALA A 106 4.28 3.49 -11.06
C ALA A 106 3.13 3.93 -10.15
N GLU A 107 3.30 3.85 -8.82
CA GLU A 107 2.29 4.31 -7.87
C GLU A 107 2.14 5.83 -7.88
N THR A 108 3.23 6.57 -8.01
CA THR A 108 3.22 8.04 -8.13
C THR A 108 2.46 8.46 -9.38
N CYS A 109 2.74 7.82 -10.53
CA CYS A 109 2.03 8.05 -11.79
C CYS A 109 0.53 7.77 -11.63
N ASN A 110 0.17 6.60 -11.09
CA ASN A 110 -1.23 6.24 -10.87
C ASN A 110 -1.96 7.24 -9.96
N ALA A 111 -1.36 7.65 -8.84
CA ALA A 111 -1.95 8.62 -7.93
C ALA A 111 -2.21 9.97 -8.61
N GLN A 112 -1.23 10.46 -9.38
CA GLN A 112 -1.37 11.74 -10.10
C GLN A 112 -2.41 11.65 -11.22
N MET A 113 -2.49 10.53 -11.93
CA MET A 113 -3.55 10.29 -12.92
C MET A 113 -4.94 10.22 -12.27
N ALA A 114 -5.07 9.59 -11.10
CA ALA A 114 -6.33 9.55 -10.36
C ALA A 114 -6.77 10.95 -9.90
N LYS A 115 -5.84 11.78 -9.41
CA LYS A 115 -6.14 13.18 -9.09
C LYS A 115 -6.54 13.97 -10.34
N ASN A 116 -5.82 13.83 -11.45
CA ASN A 116 -6.17 14.48 -12.72
C ASN A 116 -7.51 13.99 -13.29
N GLN A 117 -7.92 12.75 -13.00
CA GLN A 117 -9.25 12.30 -13.35
C GLN A 117 -10.32 13.08 -12.58
N LYS A 118 -10.15 13.33 -11.28
CA LYS A 118 -11.07 14.16 -10.49
C LYS A 118 -11.01 15.63 -10.94
N SER A 119 -9.81 16.18 -11.08
CA SER A 119 -9.54 17.58 -11.42
C SER A 119 -8.59 17.67 -12.64
N PRO A 120 -9.13 17.63 -13.87
CA PRO A 120 -8.31 17.67 -15.10
C PRO A 120 -7.34 18.84 -15.11
N GLY A 121 -6.08 18.58 -15.47
CA GLY A 121 -5.03 19.60 -15.56
C GLY A 121 -4.40 20.02 -14.24
N SER A 122 -4.86 19.50 -13.09
CA SER A 122 -4.30 19.87 -11.77
C SER A 122 -2.81 19.52 -11.63
N ILE A 123 -2.34 18.51 -12.35
CA ILE A 123 -0.94 18.11 -12.42
C ILE A 123 -0.55 18.12 -13.91
N PRO A 124 0.16 19.15 -14.39
CA PRO A 124 0.47 19.31 -15.82
C PRO A 124 1.31 18.18 -16.40
N ALA A 125 2.27 17.68 -15.63
CA ALA A 125 3.15 16.58 -16.01
C ALA A 125 3.13 15.49 -14.94
N VAL A 126 2.52 14.35 -15.27
CA VAL A 126 2.53 13.18 -14.38
C VAL A 126 3.94 12.59 -14.30
N HIS A 127 4.28 12.06 -13.13
CA HIS A 127 5.57 11.44 -12.87
C HIS A 127 5.75 10.22 -13.77
N PRO A 128 6.89 10.08 -14.47
CA PRO A 128 7.12 8.92 -15.31
C PRO A 128 7.08 7.62 -14.50
N SER A 129 6.29 6.64 -14.95
CA SER A 129 6.06 5.40 -14.19
C SER A 129 7.33 4.56 -13.95
N TRP A 130 8.34 4.73 -14.79
CA TRP A 130 9.62 4.02 -14.73
C TRP A 130 10.67 4.74 -13.88
N LYS A 131 10.43 6.00 -13.47
CA LYS A 131 11.39 6.79 -12.71
C LYS A 131 11.27 6.47 -11.22
N PRO A 132 12.26 5.82 -10.58
CA PRO A 132 12.09 5.25 -9.25
C PRO A 132 12.38 6.22 -8.11
N TRP A 133 12.65 7.50 -8.38
CA TRP A 133 12.87 8.52 -7.35
C TRP A 133 12.11 9.81 -7.67
N GLY A 134 11.82 10.59 -6.62
CA GLY A 134 11.14 11.87 -6.72
C GLY A 134 10.59 12.35 -5.36
N PRO A 135 9.71 13.38 -5.38
CA PRO A 135 9.06 13.88 -4.17
C PRO A 135 8.33 12.77 -3.40
N GLY A 136 8.54 12.71 -2.09
CA GLY A 136 7.90 11.70 -1.23
C GLY A 136 8.49 10.29 -1.30
N PHE A 137 9.63 10.08 -1.99
CA PHE A 137 10.30 8.77 -2.03
C PHE A 137 10.60 8.22 -0.63
N GLY A 138 11.16 9.03 0.27
CA GLY A 138 11.43 8.59 1.65
C GLY A 138 10.16 8.22 2.45
N ILE A 139 9.04 8.92 2.19
CA ILE A 139 7.74 8.62 2.81
C ILE A 139 7.22 7.27 2.29
N HIS A 140 7.41 7.02 1.00
CA HIS A 140 7.05 5.77 0.35
C HIS A 140 7.86 4.59 0.88
N VAL A 141 9.18 4.76 1.06
CA VAL A 141 10.04 3.77 1.74
C VAL A 141 9.50 3.47 3.14
N PHE A 142 9.28 4.50 3.95
CA PHE A 142 8.83 4.32 5.33
C PHE A 142 7.46 3.61 5.40
N ARG A 143 6.54 3.95 4.49
CA ARG A 143 5.26 3.27 4.34
C ARG A 143 5.45 1.78 4.02
N ASN A 144 6.35 1.44 3.09
CA ASN A 144 6.63 0.06 2.72
C ASN A 144 7.32 -0.73 3.83
N VAL A 145 8.17 -0.09 4.64
CA VAL A 145 8.76 -0.69 5.86
C VAL A 145 7.66 -1.13 6.82
N ILE A 146 6.69 -0.25 7.11
CA ILE A 146 5.56 -0.58 8.00
C ILE A 146 4.71 -1.71 7.39
N ALA A 147 4.43 -1.65 6.08
CA ALA A 147 3.64 -2.68 5.40
C ALA A 147 4.33 -4.06 5.43
N THR A 148 5.62 -4.12 5.12
CA THR A 148 6.42 -5.34 5.13
C THR A 148 6.61 -5.87 6.55
N ALA A 149 6.75 -4.99 7.54
CA ALA A 149 6.73 -5.34 8.96
C ALA A 149 5.43 -6.06 9.36
N GLY A 150 4.29 -5.65 8.79
CA GLY A 150 3.02 -6.37 8.95
C GLY A 150 3.12 -7.84 8.61
N LEU A 151 3.56 -8.12 7.38
CA LEU A 151 3.69 -9.47 6.84
C LEU A 151 4.71 -10.33 7.60
N ARG A 152 5.82 -9.73 8.04
CA ARG A 152 6.99 -10.47 8.54
C ARG A 152 7.16 -10.47 10.06
N MET A 153 6.56 -9.50 10.76
CA MET A 153 6.73 -9.32 12.19
C MET A 153 5.40 -9.33 12.96
N PHE A 154 4.28 -8.90 12.37
CA PHE A 154 2.99 -8.82 13.07
C PHE A 154 2.10 -10.05 12.88
N CYS A 155 2.15 -10.71 11.71
CA CYS A 155 1.31 -11.88 11.45
C CYS A 155 1.51 -13.00 12.48
N LEU A 156 2.76 -13.38 12.80
CA LEU A 156 3.04 -14.48 13.73
C LEU A 156 2.48 -14.21 15.15
N PRO A 157 2.77 -13.07 15.81
CA PRO A 157 2.13 -12.73 17.08
C PRO A 157 0.60 -12.75 17.04
N CYS A 158 -0.01 -12.24 15.97
CA CYS A 158 -1.46 -12.25 15.79
C CYS A 158 -2.01 -13.68 15.66
N THR A 159 -1.37 -14.53 14.85
CA THR A 159 -1.73 -15.95 14.71
C THR A 159 -1.64 -16.66 16.05
N THR A 160 -0.52 -16.54 16.76
CA THR A 160 -0.32 -17.17 18.08
C THR A 160 -1.39 -16.73 19.09
N ALA A 161 -1.75 -15.45 19.11
CA ALA A 161 -2.79 -14.93 20.00
C ALA A 161 -4.17 -15.54 19.68
N ILE A 162 -4.53 -15.64 18.39
CA ILE A 162 -5.80 -16.23 17.94
C ILE A 162 -5.84 -17.73 18.20
N GLU A 163 -4.76 -18.45 17.94
CA GLU A 163 -4.66 -19.89 18.23
C GLU A 163 -4.81 -20.16 19.72
N LYS A 164 -4.17 -19.34 20.56
CA LYS A 164 -4.33 -19.41 22.01
C LYS A 164 -5.77 -19.11 22.46
N ALA A 165 -6.42 -18.12 21.86
CA ALA A 165 -7.80 -17.75 22.21
C ALA A 165 -8.83 -18.80 21.76
N THR A 166 -8.59 -19.46 20.63
CA THR A 166 -9.51 -20.46 20.06
C THR A 166 -9.21 -21.88 20.51
N GLY A 167 -8.02 -22.15 21.06
CA GLY A 167 -7.54 -23.48 21.42
C GLY A 167 -7.28 -24.39 20.22
N LYS A 168 -7.22 -23.85 19.00
CA LYS A 168 -7.03 -24.60 17.76
C LYS A 168 -5.90 -23.97 16.94
N SER A 169 -5.06 -24.80 16.33
CA SER A 169 -4.12 -24.39 15.29
C SER A 169 -4.55 -25.06 13.99
N ASN A 170 -5.01 -24.27 13.01
CA ASN A 170 -5.41 -24.73 11.69
C ASN A 170 -5.29 -23.60 10.65
N SER A 171 -5.50 -23.92 9.38
CA SER A 171 -5.36 -22.94 8.29
C SER A 171 -6.27 -21.71 8.42
N MET A 172 -7.40 -21.82 9.12
CA MET A 172 -8.31 -20.69 9.35
C MET A 172 -7.76 -19.75 10.42
N THR A 173 -7.18 -20.27 11.50
CA THR A 173 -6.55 -19.43 12.55
C THR A 173 -5.31 -18.73 12.02
N THR A 174 -4.51 -19.39 11.17
CA THR A 174 -3.40 -18.75 10.45
C THR A 174 -3.89 -17.64 9.53
N LEU A 175 -4.92 -17.89 8.71
CA LEU A 175 -5.49 -16.88 7.82
C LEU A 175 -6.04 -15.67 8.59
N ALA A 176 -6.71 -15.91 9.74
CA ALA A 176 -7.21 -14.85 10.60
C ALA A 176 -6.07 -14.03 11.22
N GLY A 177 -4.97 -14.66 11.62
CA GLY A 177 -3.77 -14.00 12.12
C GLY A 177 -3.06 -13.16 11.06
N ASP A 178 -2.93 -13.70 9.84
CA ASP A 178 -2.40 -12.96 8.69
C ASP A 178 -3.26 -11.74 8.36
N PHE A 179 -4.59 -11.90 8.38
CA PHE A 179 -5.53 -10.80 8.17
C PHE A 179 -5.38 -9.73 9.25
N ALA A 180 -5.37 -10.12 10.53
CA ALA A 180 -5.23 -9.20 11.66
C ALA A 180 -3.88 -8.46 11.63
N GLY A 181 -2.76 -9.16 11.38
CA GLY A 181 -1.44 -8.55 11.25
C GLY A 181 -1.38 -7.52 10.13
N ASN A 182 -2.00 -7.82 8.98
CA ASN A 182 -2.12 -6.90 7.86
C ASN A 182 -3.01 -5.70 8.15
N VAL A 183 -4.11 -5.86 8.89
CA VAL A 183 -4.95 -4.74 9.35
C VAL A 183 -4.16 -3.82 10.29
N CYS A 184 -3.39 -4.38 11.23
CA CYS A 184 -2.53 -3.59 12.12
C CYS A 184 -1.50 -2.77 11.32
N ALA A 185 -0.80 -3.39 10.38
CA ALA A 185 0.16 -2.69 9.52
C ALA A 185 -0.51 -1.67 8.59
N ALA A 186 -1.70 -1.96 8.08
CA ALA A 186 -2.49 -1.03 7.29
C ALA A 186 -2.85 0.21 8.12
N CYS A 187 -3.34 0.03 9.34
CA CYS A 187 -3.66 1.12 10.26
C CYS A 187 -2.42 1.98 10.58
N LEU A 188 -1.29 1.35 10.90
CA LEU A 188 -0.03 2.05 11.20
C LEU A 188 0.52 2.80 9.97
N SER A 189 0.36 2.24 8.78
CA SER A 189 0.83 2.86 7.54
C SER A 189 -0.14 3.90 6.96
N ALA A 190 -1.38 4.00 7.46
CA ALA A 190 -2.40 4.88 6.88
C ALA A 190 -2.00 6.37 6.91
N PRO A 191 -1.51 6.95 8.04
CA PRO A 191 -1.08 8.35 8.06
C PRO A 191 0.09 8.62 7.10
N VAL A 192 1.04 7.69 7.03
CA VAL A 192 2.21 7.77 6.14
C VAL A 192 1.77 7.67 4.67
N HIS A 193 0.81 6.79 4.37
CA HIS A 193 0.25 6.64 3.03
C HIS A 193 -0.49 7.91 2.58
N GLN A 194 -1.31 8.50 3.46
CA GLN A 194 -2.01 9.75 3.17
C GLN A 194 -1.03 10.91 2.98
N LEU A 195 0.01 10.99 3.81
CA LEU A 195 1.09 11.97 3.66
C LEU A 195 1.80 11.82 2.31
N TYR A 196 2.13 10.59 1.92
CA TYR A 196 2.70 10.29 0.60
C TYR A 196 1.77 10.76 -0.52
N GLY A 197 0.48 10.41 -0.45
CA GLY A 197 -0.54 10.83 -1.42
C GLY A 197 -0.61 12.36 -1.55
N TYR A 198 -0.64 13.07 -0.43
CA TYR A 198 -0.63 14.54 -0.40
C TYR A 198 0.65 15.09 -1.05
N THR A 199 1.82 14.59 -0.67
CA THR A 199 3.11 15.03 -1.22
C THR A 199 3.21 14.83 -2.73
N VAL A 200 2.82 13.67 -3.25
CA VAL A 200 2.99 13.37 -4.68
C VAL A 200 1.92 14.01 -5.56
N THR A 201 0.76 14.34 -5.00
CA THR A 201 -0.35 14.90 -5.75
C THR A 201 -0.53 16.41 -5.58
N THR A 202 0.30 17.10 -4.79
CA THR A 202 0.24 18.56 -4.60
C THR A 202 1.47 19.21 -5.25
N PRO A 203 1.40 19.65 -6.52
CA PRO A 203 2.55 20.18 -7.25
C PRO A 203 3.17 21.42 -6.59
N GLU A 204 2.35 22.22 -5.92
CA GLU A 204 2.74 23.46 -5.25
C GLU A 204 3.80 23.20 -4.16
N LEU A 205 3.79 22.02 -3.53
CA LEU A 205 4.82 21.65 -2.56
C LEU A 205 6.22 21.59 -3.19
N ARG A 206 6.32 21.25 -4.48
CA ARG A 206 7.63 21.01 -5.13
C ARG A 206 8.41 22.30 -5.35
N THR A 207 7.72 23.44 -5.40
CA THR A 207 8.33 24.75 -5.62
C THR A 207 8.72 25.44 -4.33
N LEU A 208 8.28 24.92 -3.17
CA LEU A 208 8.59 25.50 -1.87
C LEU A 208 10.00 25.08 -1.39
N PRO A 209 10.66 25.90 -0.55
CA PRO A 209 11.83 25.48 0.20
C PRO A 209 11.56 24.25 1.09
N ALA A 210 12.59 23.44 1.36
CA ALA A 210 12.44 22.18 2.11
C ALA A 210 11.83 22.36 3.52
N ALA A 211 12.13 23.47 4.20
CA ALA A 211 11.56 23.79 5.50
C ALA A 211 10.05 24.02 5.41
N GLU A 212 9.60 24.80 4.42
CA GLU A 212 8.18 25.07 4.18
C GLU A 212 7.44 23.82 3.69
N GLN A 213 8.09 22.96 2.89
CA GLN A 213 7.54 21.65 2.53
C GLN A 213 7.24 20.81 3.77
N ARG A 214 8.21 20.72 4.69
CA ARG A 214 8.07 19.98 5.95
C ARG A 214 6.94 20.58 6.80
N GLU A 215 6.88 21.90 6.91
CA GLU A 215 5.82 22.58 7.64
C GLU A 215 4.44 22.25 7.05
N ARG A 216 4.26 22.39 5.73
CA ARG A 216 3.01 22.06 5.03
C ARG A 216 2.61 20.59 5.19
N MET A 217 3.58 19.68 5.18
CA MET A 217 3.37 18.25 5.43
C MET A 217 2.91 17.96 6.86
N VAL A 218 3.50 18.63 7.85
CA VAL A 218 3.10 18.52 9.26
C VAL A 218 1.70 19.11 9.46
N SER A 219 1.42 20.28 8.89
CA SER A 219 0.10 20.91 8.94
C SER A 219 -0.95 20.02 8.28
N PHE A 220 -0.66 19.43 7.12
CA PHE A 220 -1.55 18.44 6.50
C PHE A 220 -1.94 17.32 7.46
N LEU A 221 -0.98 16.68 8.15
CA LEU A 221 -1.31 15.62 9.11
C LEU A 221 -2.14 16.11 10.29
N LYS A 222 -1.85 17.31 10.79
CA LYS A 222 -2.62 17.93 11.89
C LYS A 222 -4.05 18.20 11.44
N ASP A 223 -4.23 18.86 10.29
CA ASP A 223 -5.54 19.24 9.78
C ASP A 223 -6.38 18.02 9.37
N GLN A 224 -5.73 16.97 8.87
CA GLN A 224 -6.38 15.71 8.50
C GLN A 224 -6.89 14.96 9.74
N TYR A 225 -6.10 14.89 10.82
CA TYR A 225 -6.36 13.97 11.93
C TYR A 225 -6.74 14.61 13.26
N LEU A 226 -6.56 15.92 13.41
CA LEU A 226 -6.84 16.67 14.64
C LEU A 226 -7.83 17.80 14.36
N ILE A 227 -8.80 17.96 15.24
CA ILE A 227 -9.75 19.07 15.22
C ILE A 227 -9.62 19.79 16.56
N THR A 228 -9.24 21.06 16.51
CA THR A 228 -9.15 21.93 17.70
C THR A 228 -10.35 22.87 17.71
N SER A 229 -11.20 22.77 18.74
CA SER A 229 -12.37 23.63 18.91
C SER A 229 -12.54 23.98 20.39
N GLY A 230 -12.66 25.27 20.71
CA GLY A 230 -12.85 25.73 22.09
C GLY A 230 -11.72 25.30 23.05
N GLY A 231 -10.47 25.29 22.58
CA GLY A 231 -9.30 24.89 23.39
C GLY A 231 -9.15 23.38 23.61
N ARG A 232 -10.02 22.54 23.04
CA ARG A 232 -9.91 21.07 23.10
C ARG A 232 -9.51 20.50 21.75
N THR A 233 -8.53 19.62 21.73
CA THR A 233 -8.09 18.87 20.55
C THR A 233 -8.70 17.47 20.58
N ARG A 234 -9.39 17.08 19.50
CA ARG A 234 -9.97 15.74 19.33
C ARG A 234 -9.52 15.12 18.01
N LEU A 235 -9.66 13.80 17.90
CA LEU A 235 -9.43 13.11 16.63
C LEU A 235 -10.51 13.48 15.60
N SER A 236 -10.07 13.65 14.36
CA SER A 236 -10.95 13.89 13.21
C SER A 236 -11.74 12.64 12.85
N SER A 237 -12.97 12.84 12.34
CA SER A 237 -13.77 11.76 11.72
C SER A 237 -13.11 11.14 10.49
N ILE A 238 -12.06 11.78 9.96
CA ILE A 238 -11.21 11.26 8.89
C ILE A 238 -10.36 10.07 9.34
N VAL A 239 -10.00 9.98 10.63
CA VAL A 239 -9.20 8.85 11.17
C VAL A 239 -9.85 7.50 10.83
N PRO A 240 -11.10 7.20 11.26
CA PRO A 240 -11.71 5.90 10.95
C PRO A 240 -11.89 5.67 9.44
N ARG A 241 -12.12 6.74 8.64
CA ARG A 241 -12.20 6.64 7.17
C ARG A 241 -10.89 6.14 6.57
N ASP A 242 -9.78 6.79 6.89
CA ASP A 242 -8.48 6.48 6.30
C ASP A 242 -7.97 5.10 6.76
N LEU A 243 -8.20 4.75 8.04
CA LEU A 243 -7.92 3.41 8.56
C LEU A 243 -8.74 2.34 7.83
N PHE A 244 -10.04 2.57 7.65
CA PHE A 244 -10.92 1.63 6.95
C PHE A 244 -10.51 1.45 5.50
N MET A 245 -10.32 2.54 4.74
CA MET A 245 -9.94 2.47 3.33
C MET A 245 -8.57 1.80 3.14
N ARG A 246 -7.60 2.10 4.02
CA ARG A 246 -6.27 1.51 3.95
C ARG A 246 -6.30 0.02 4.26
N SER A 247 -7.02 -0.38 5.31
CA SER A 247 -7.21 -1.77 5.67
C SER A 247 -7.97 -2.55 4.61
N MET A 248 -9.03 -1.97 4.03
CA MET A 248 -9.75 -2.57 2.90
C MET A 248 -8.83 -2.84 1.72
N TYR A 249 -8.06 -1.84 1.27
CA TYR A 249 -7.14 -2.00 0.15
C TYR A 249 -6.10 -3.10 0.42
N VAL A 250 -5.43 -3.04 1.57
CA VAL A 250 -4.35 -3.98 1.93
C VAL A 250 -4.89 -5.39 2.12
N ALA A 251 -5.97 -5.55 2.88
CA ALA A 251 -6.55 -6.86 3.16
C ALA A 251 -7.09 -7.51 1.89
N VAL A 252 -7.86 -6.78 1.06
CA VAL A 252 -8.38 -7.33 -0.20
C VAL A 252 -7.24 -7.73 -1.13
N ALA A 253 -6.22 -6.88 -1.30
CA ALA A 253 -5.08 -7.19 -2.15
C ALA A 253 -4.34 -8.47 -1.70
N TYR A 254 -4.00 -8.57 -0.42
CA TYR A 254 -3.27 -9.72 0.08
C TYR A 254 -4.12 -10.99 0.14
N THR A 255 -5.40 -10.90 0.49
CA THR A 255 -6.31 -12.06 0.48
C THR A 255 -6.47 -12.57 -0.95
N MET A 256 -6.72 -11.70 -1.93
CA MET A 256 -6.84 -12.11 -3.33
C MET A 256 -5.55 -12.77 -3.83
N TYR A 257 -4.39 -12.16 -3.57
CA TYR A 257 -3.11 -12.72 -3.99
C TYR A 257 -2.83 -14.08 -3.32
N SER A 258 -3.04 -14.18 -2.00
CA SER A 258 -2.85 -15.43 -1.26
C SER A 258 -3.75 -16.55 -1.80
N THR A 259 -5.00 -16.25 -2.15
CA THR A 259 -5.90 -17.22 -2.80
C THR A 259 -5.34 -17.66 -4.14
N VAL A 260 -4.91 -16.73 -5.00
CA VAL A 260 -4.32 -17.06 -6.31
C VAL A 260 -3.09 -17.96 -6.15
N GLU A 261 -2.16 -17.61 -5.26
CA GLU A 261 -0.95 -18.38 -5.01
C GLU A 261 -1.28 -19.80 -4.53
N ARG A 262 -2.13 -19.92 -3.50
CA ARG A 262 -2.52 -21.23 -2.95
C ARG A 262 -3.22 -22.11 -3.97
N THR A 263 -4.13 -21.55 -4.78
CA THR A 263 -4.81 -22.30 -5.84
C THR A 263 -3.83 -22.76 -6.91
N LEU A 264 -2.92 -21.89 -7.36
CA LEU A 264 -1.93 -22.26 -8.37
C LEU A 264 -0.98 -23.34 -7.88
N VAL A 265 -0.50 -23.25 -6.63
CA VAL A 265 0.36 -24.28 -6.03
C VAL A 265 -0.39 -25.61 -5.88
N ALA A 266 -1.64 -25.59 -5.42
CA ALA A 266 -2.43 -26.81 -5.21
C ALA A 266 -2.82 -27.52 -6.51
N CYS A 267 -3.06 -26.77 -7.58
CA CYS A 267 -3.50 -27.29 -8.87
C CYS A 267 -2.37 -27.39 -9.92
N TRP A 268 -1.11 -27.12 -9.53
CA TRP A 268 0.01 -27.17 -10.47
C TRP A 268 0.22 -28.59 -10.98
N PRO A 269 0.36 -28.82 -12.30
CA PRO A 269 0.70 -30.13 -12.84
C PRO A 269 2.01 -30.63 -12.23
N LYS A 270 2.00 -31.84 -11.67
CA LYS A 270 3.19 -32.50 -11.15
C LYS A 270 4.07 -33.02 -12.27
#